data_AF-A0A383CZT7-F1
#
_entry.id   AF-A0A383CZT7-F1
#
_cell.length_a   1.000
_cell.length_b   1.000
_cell.length_c   1.000
_cell.angle_alpha   90.00
_cell.angle_beta   90.00
_cell.angle_gamma   90.00
#
_symmetry.space_group_name_H-M   'P 1'
#
loop_
_entity.id
_entity.type
_entity.pdbx_description
1 polymer ?
#
loop_
_entity_poly.entity_id
_entity_poly.type
_entity_poly.pdbx_seq_one_letter_code
_entity_poly.pdbx_strand_id
1 'polypeptide(L)'
;ATKTTTHPYAITTQDLQKSAKLYVFSSTAGANGASANSSTLNMRVMKDYTGLLSFTTSPTPATNNNDTASWNNTYHSINTEGVYIEFTPALSSGAVTGSYTSQLSWNLVNSNNSESTATFAYSATLAQKNIVLTRANNTSTPDGEVRNVALSITSQHTSSPFTGGNANVTIKRDPRANFTGQFNTLTSGQSGSSNQKGYIFTDYNGNDRNILTFTDSSDANGITGHAWTFGDSNTSTT
;
A
#
# COMPACT_ATOMS: atom_id res chain seq x y z
N ALA A 1 -47.84 -15.56 33.72
CA ALA A 1 -46.52 -16.20 33.53
C ALA A 1 -45.89 -15.65 32.26
N THR A 2 -44.64 -15.22 32.32
CA THR A 2 -43.87 -14.80 31.13
C THR A 2 -43.56 -16.03 30.29
N LYS A 3 -43.89 -16.00 28.99
CA LYS A 3 -43.46 -17.03 28.04
C LYS A 3 -42.31 -16.47 27.21
N THR A 4 -41.19 -17.17 27.22
CA THR A 4 -40.00 -16.83 26.44
C THR A 4 -39.79 -17.89 25.37
N THR A 5 -39.41 -17.45 24.16
CA THR A 5 -38.97 -18.35 23.08
C THR A 5 -37.63 -17.85 22.55
N THR A 6 -36.75 -18.78 22.23
CA THR A 6 -35.42 -18.49 21.67
C THR A 6 -35.40 -18.98 20.23
N HIS A 7 -35.04 -18.10 19.29
CA HIS A 7 -34.82 -18.47 17.91
C HIS A 7 -33.35 -18.29 17.56
N PRO A 8 -32.61 -19.37 17.25
CA PRO A 8 -31.23 -19.25 16.79
C PRO A 8 -31.21 -18.71 15.36
N TYR A 9 -30.34 -17.73 15.10
CA TYR A 9 -30.03 -17.27 13.75
C TYR A 9 -28.60 -17.66 13.42
N ALA A 10 -28.42 -18.44 12.34
CA ALA A 10 -27.12 -18.64 11.73
C ALA A 10 -26.98 -17.64 10.57
N ILE A 11 -26.10 -16.65 10.71
CA ILE A 11 -25.72 -15.80 9.59
C ILE A 11 -24.50 -16.43 8.93
N THR A 12 -24.64 -16.90 7.70
CA THR A 12 -23.53 -17.52 6.98
C THR A 12 -23.02 -16.67 5.82
N THR A 13 -23.86 -15.81 5.24
CA THR A 13 -23.51 -15.13 3.98
C THR A 13 -23.46 -13.60 4.07
N GLN A 14 -24.36 -12.94 4.81
CA GLN A 14 -24.51 -11.48 4.77
C GLN A 14 -25.30 -10.90 5.97
N ASP A 15 -25.23 -9.58 6.18
CA ASP A 15 -26.09 -8.86 7.15
C ASP A 15 -27.59 -9.00 6.79
N LEU A 16 -28.46 -9.10 7.79
CA LEU A 16 -29.89 -9.33 7.60
C LEU A 16 -30.77 -8.37 8.40
N GLN A 17 -31.88 -7.95 7.77
CA GLN A 17 -33.05 -7.44 8.49
C GLN A 17 -34.03 -8.56 8.77
N LYS A 18 -34.55 -8.58 9.99
CA LYS A 18 -35.65 -9.46 10.38
C LYS A 18 -36.72 -8.66 11.10
N SER A 19 -37.93 -9.20 11.09
CA SER A 19 -39.06 -8.63 11.83
C SER A 19 -39.68 -9.71 12.69
N ALA A 20 -39.92 -9.40 13.96
CA ALA A 20 -40.65 -10.25 14.88
C ALA A 20 -42.05 -9.68 15.10
N LYS A 21 -43.07 -10.54 15.11
CA LYS A 21 -44.45 -10.19 15.44
C LYS A 21 -45.08 -11.32 16.24
N LEU A 22 -45.66 -10.99 17.39
CA LEU A 22 -46.34 -11.97 18.24
C LEU A 22 -47.80 -12.05 17.82
N TYR A 23 -48.29 -13.27 17.63
CA TYR A 23 -49.69 -13.58 17.37
C TYR A 23 -50.28 -14.34 18.56
N VAL A 24 -51.50 -13.97 18.95
CA VAL A 24 -52.26 -14.66 20.01
C VAL A 24 -53.48 -15.27 19.38
N PHE A 25 -53.77 -16.53 19.71
CA PHE A 25 -54.91 -17.29 19.22
C PHE A 25 -55.82 -17.65 20.39
N SER A 26 -57.15 -17.60 20.17
CA SER A 26 -58.15 -18.03 21.13
C SER A 26 -58.58 -19.47 20.83
N SER A 27 -58.92 -20.24 21.86
CA SER A 27 -59.48 -21.59 21.72
C SER A 27 -60.92 -21.62 21.17
N THR A 28 -61.62 -20.48 21.14
CA THR A 28 -63.00 -20.35 20.64
C THR A 28 -63.10 -19.79 19.22
N ALA A 29 -62.08 -19.06 18.76
CA ALA A 29 -61.97 -18.71 17.35
C ALA A 29 -61.32 -19.91 16.66
N GLY A 30 -62.04 -20.60 15.76
CA GLY A 30 -61.49 -21.73 15.01
C GLY A 30 -60.17 -21.38 14.30
N ALA A 31 -59.47 -22.39 13.76
CA ALA A 31 -58.09 -22.36 13.26
C ALA A 31 -57.72 -21.31 12.18
N ASN A 32 -58.62 -20.39 11.82
CA ASN A 32 -58.40 -19.38 10.79
C ASN A 32 -58.28 -17.99 11.41
N GLY A 33 -57.10 -17.70 11.97
CA GLY A 33 -56.64 -16.33 12.24
C GLY A 33 -56.26 -16.04 13.69
N ALA A 34 -55.24 -15.19 13.86
CA ALA A 34 -54.85 -14.70 15.18
C ALA A 34 -55.92 -13.78 15.76
N SER A 35 -56.29 -13.99 17.02
CA SER A 35 -57.23 -13.17 17.79
C SER A 35 -56.68 -11.77 18.09
N ALA A 36 -55.36 -11.63 18.22
CA ALA A 36 -54.68 -10.35 18.35
C ALA A 36 -53.21 -10.47 17.88
N ASN A 37 -52.57 -9.33 17.63
CA ASN A 37 -51.15 -9.31 17.28
C ASN A 37 -50.44 -8.09 17.88
N SER A 38 -49.13 -8.23 18.13
CA SER A 38 -48.27 -7.14 18.59
C SER A 38 -47.95 -6.18 17.44
N SER A 39 -47.36 -5.03 17.77
CA SER A 39 -46.56 -4.27 16.80
C SER A 39 -45.42 -5.11 16.25
N THR A 40 -44.96 -4.76 15.04
CA THR A 40 -43.79 -5.38 14.43
C THR A 40 -42.52 -4.81 15.03
N LEU A 41 -41.66 -5.67 15.58
CA LEU A 41 -40.32 -5.31 16.00
C LEU A 41 -39.35 -5.57 14.85
N ASN A 42 -38.68 -4.53 14.37
CA ASN A 42 -37.60 -4.68 13.38
C ASN A 42 -36.27 -4.93 14.11
N MET A 43 -35.51 -5.90 13.61
CA MET A 43 -34.23 -6.33 14.16
C MET A 43 -33.19 -6.35 13.03
N ARG A 44 -31.95 -6.01 13.39
CA ARG A 44 -30.78 -6.19 12.54
C ARG A 44 -29.95 -7.30 13.11
N VAL A 45 -29.53 -8.23 12.25
CA VAL A 45 -28.62 -9.30 12.60
C VAL A 45 -27.39 -9.10 11.73
N MET A 46 -26.28 -8.72 12.37
CA MET A 46 -25.04 -8.36 11.70
C MET A 46 -24.13 -9.57 11.61
N LYS A 47 -23.46 -9.77 10.48
CA LYS A 47 -22.52 -10.86 10.26
C LYS A 47 -21.26 -10.65 11.12
N ASP A 48 -20.77 -11.74 11.70
CA ASP A 48 -19.45 -11.77 12.31
C ASP A 48 -18.39 -11.90 11.21
N TYR A 49 -17.53 -10.88 11.04
CA TYR A 49 -16.46 -10.87 10.06
C TYR A 49 -15.10 -11.31 10.63
N THR A 50 -15.07 -11.79 11.88
CA THR A 50 -13.85 -12.26 12.55
C THR A 50 -13.15 -13.34 11.72
N GLY A 51 -11.90 -13.07 11.33
CA GLY A 51 -11.08 -14.00 10.57
C GLY A 51 -11.53 -14.24 9.12
N LEU A 52 -12.55 -13.52 8.62
CA LEU A 52 -13.02 -13.66 7.24
C LEU A 52 -12.37 -12.68 6.28
N LEU A 53 -11.84 -11.58 6.79
CA LEU A 53 -11.31 -10.48 6.01
C LEU A 53 -9.82 -10.70 5.72
N SER A 54 -9.40 -10.42 4.49
CA SER A 54 -8.01 -10.47 4.03
C SER A 54 -7.77 -9.47 2.91
N PHE A 55 -6.51 -9.32 2.47
CA PHE A 55 -6.20 -8.55 1.28
C PHE A 55 -4.87 -8.94 0.66
N THR A 56 -4.71 -8.53 -0.60
CA THR A 56 -3.44 -8.62 -1.33
C THR A 56 -2.92 -7.24 -1.72
N THR A 57 -1.61 -7.17 -1.94
CA THR A 57 -0.90 -5.97 -2.39
C THR A 57 -0.27 -6.22 -3.75
N SER A 58 -0.30 -5.23 -4.64
CA SER A 58 0.45 -5.25 -5.90
C SER A 58 1.47 -4.10 -5.94
N PRO A 59 2.76 -4.36 -6.24
CA PRO A 59 3.37 -5.68 -6.52
C PRO A 59 3.45 -6.60 -5.28
N THR A 60 3.70 -7.90 -5.50
CA THR A 60 3.92 -8.90 -4.43
C THR A 60 5.31 -9.55 -4.57
N PRO A 61 6.20 -9.52 -3.54
CA PRO A 61 6.05 -8.84 -2.26
C PRO A 61 5.83 -7.34 -2.45
N ALA A 62 5.22 -6.65 -1.48
CA ALA A 62 5.04 -5.19 -1.50
C ALA A 62 6.38 -4.47 -1.28
N THR A 63 7.25 -4.64 -2.27
CA THR A 63 8.60 -4.15 -2.36
C THR A 63 8.74 -3.61 -3.78
N ASN A 64 8.94 -2.32 -3.91
CA ASN A 64 9.05 -1.68 -5.20
C ASN A 64 10.14 -0.63 -5.16
N ASN A 65 10.87 -0.59 -6.27
CA ASN A 65 11.84 0.43 -6.58
C ASN A 65 11.08 1.55 -7.30
N ASN A 66 11.31 2.76 -6.83
CA ASN A 66 10.68 4.01 -7.21
C ASN A 66 10.26 4.10 -8.69
N ASP A 67 8.99 4.40 -8.97
CA ASP A 67 8.57 4.87 -10.30
C ASP A 67 8.66 6.40 -10.30
N THR A 68 9.79 6.87 -10.81
CA THR A 68 10.06 8.22 -11.32
C THR A 68 9.58 9.39 -10.45
N ALA A 69 10.51 9.98 -9.69
CA ALA A 69 10.38 11.29 -9.06
C ALA A 69 9.71 12.34 -9.99
N SER A 70 8.52 12.82 -9.65
CA SER A 70 7.97 14.02 -10.30
C SER A 70 8.58 15.26 -9.63
N TRP A 71 9.37 16.03 -10.38
CA TRP A 71 9.97 17.29 -9.93
C TRP A 71 8.91 18.29 -9.42
N ASN A 72 9.01 18.72 -8.16
CA ASN A 72 8.13 19.75 -7.61
C ASN A 72 8.63 21.15 -8.00
N ASN A 73 7.96 21.77 -8.97
CA ASN A 73 8.29 23.11 -9.47
C ASN A 73 8.03 24.26 -8.47
N THR A 74 7.26 24.05 -7.41
CA THR A 74 6.92 25.12 -6.46
C THR A 74 7.98 25.28 -5.37
N TYR A 75 8.62 24.18 -4.95
CA TYR A 75 9.59 24.18 -3.86
C TYR A 75 11.01 23.81 -4.29
N HIS A 76 11.26 23.58 -5.59
CA HIS A 76 12.55 23.14 -6.14
C HIS A 76 13.15 21.95 -5.36
N SER A 77 12.30 20.98 -4.99
CA SER A 77 12.63 19.96 -4.00
C SER A 77 11.96 18.61 -4.29
N ILE A 78 12.66 17.51 -4.01
CA ILE A 78 12.24 16.12 -4.25
C ILE A 78 11.74 15.43 -2.95
N ASN A 79 11.27 16.20 -1.96
CA ASN A 79 11.25 15.72 -0.56
C ASN A 79 10.25 14.59 -0.23
N THR A 80 9.32 14.23 -1.13
CA THR A 80 8.36 13.14 -0.89
C THR A 80 8.20 12.27 -2.12
N GLU A 81 8.89 11.14 -2.10
CA GLU A 81 8.80 10.11 -3.13
C GLU A 81 7.90 8.99 -2.64
N GLY A 82 7.08 8.50 -3.55
CA GLY A 82 5.90 7.71 -3.27
C GLY A 82 5.87 6.44 -4.09
N VAL A 83 5.34 5.41 -3.48
CA VAL A 83 5.22 4.09 -4.05
C VAL A 83 3.75 3.78 -4.25
N TYR A 84 3.35 3.52 -5.49
CA TYR A 84 1.99 3.07 -5.80
C TYR A 84 1.84 1.60 -5.39
N ILE A 85 0.88 1.35 -4.49
CA ILE A 85 0.46 0.01 -4.09
C ILE A 85 -1.04 -0.13 -4.33
N GLU A 86 -1.42 -1.20 -5.00
CA GLU A 86 -2.82 -1.56 -5.10
C GLU A 86 -3.18 -2.50 -3.94
N PHE A 87 -4.19 -2.13 -3.16
CA PHE A 87 -4.75 -2.97 -2.11
C PHE A 87 -6.07 -3.56 -2.60
N THR A 88 -6.15 -4.89 -2.66
CA THR A 88 -7.37 -5.60 -3.06
C THR A 88 -7.93 -6.36 -1.87
N PRO A 89 -8.99 -5.86 -1.23
CA PRO A 89 -9.63 -6.55 -0.11
C PRO A 89 -10.40 -7.78 -0.58
N ALA A 90 -10.47 -8.80 0.27
CA ALA A 90 -11.17 -10.04 0.02
C ALA A 90 -11.88 -10.55 1.29
N LEU A 91 -12.93 -11.35 1.07
CA LEU A 91 -13.57 -12.16 2.10
C LEU A 91 -13.41 -13.63 1.75
N SER A 92 -13.06 -14.46 2.73
CA SER A 92 -13.00 -15.91 2.55
C SER A 92 -14.39 -16.54 2.32
N SER A 93 -15.48 -15.86 2.72
CA SER A 93 -16.85 -16.27 2.42
C SER A 93 -17.88 -15.14 2.54
N GLY A 94 -18.94 -15.20 1.72
CA GLY A 94 -20.08 -14.29 1.74
C GLY A 94 -19.79 -12.88 1.20
N ALA A 95 -20.67 -11.92 1.51
CA ALA A 95 -20.60 -10.55 0.98
C ALA A 95 -20.77 -9.49 2.09
N VAL A 96 -20.33 -8.25 1.81
CA VAL A 96 -20.59 -7.07 2.65
C VAL A 96 -21.81 -6.35 2.09
N THR A 97 -23.02 -6.87 2.28
CA THR A 97 -24.23 -6.23 1.71
C THR A 97 -24.55 -4.91 2.43
N GLY A 98 -24.23 -3.81 1.77
CA GLY A 98 -24.16 -2.45 2.33
C GLY A 98 -25.49 -1.73 2.57
N SER A 99 -26.28 -2.17 3.55
CA SER A 99 -27.42 -1.36 4.03
C SER A 99 -27.26 -0.78 5.44
N TYR A 100 -26.21 -1.17 6.17
CA TYR A 100 -26.08 -0.85 7.61
C TYR A 100 -24.73 -0.23 8.00
N THR A 101 -24.26 0.72 7.18
CA THR A 101 -23.09 1.58 7.47
C THR A 101 -21.77 0.83 7.70
N SER A 102 -21.65 -0.39 7.18
CA SER A 102 -20.38 -1.14 7.22
C SER A 102 -19.34 -0.42 6.36
N GLN A 103 -18.17 -0.21 6.94
CA GLN A 103 -17.10 0.60 6.39
C GLN A 103 -15.79 -0.17 6.52
N LEU A 104 -15.08 -0.37 5.41
CA LEU A 104 -13.71 -0.87 5.45
C LEU A 104 -12.78 0.32 5.56
N SER A 105 -11.73 0.15 6.33
CA SER A 105 -10.66 1.14 6.43
C SER A 105 -9.31 0.45 6.41
N TRP A 106 -8.36 1.11 5.77
CA TRP A 106 -6.95 0.78 5.90
C TRP A 106 -6.38 1.58 7.06
N ASN A 107 -5.84 0.89 8.05
CA ASN A 107 -4.96 1.53 9.00
C ASN A 107 -3.57 1.63 8.37
N LEU A 108 -3.29 2.81 7.84
CA LEU A 108 -1.98 3.20 7.33
C LEU A 108 -1.26 3.87 8.50
N VAL A 109 -0.23 3.22 9.05
CA VAL A 109 0.41 3.53 10.35
C VAL A 109 1.13 4.92 10.39
N ASN A 110 0.80 5.85 9.49
CA ASN A 110 1.23 7.24 9.43
C ASN A 110 0.46 8.01 8.34
N SER A 111 0.50 9.34 8.41
CA SER A 111 -0.13 10.25 7.44
C SER A 111 0.59 10.36 6.09
N ASN A 112 1.73 9.69 5.88
CA ASN A 112 2.51 9.79 4.65
C ASN A 112 1.97 8.83 3.58
N ASN A 113 0.72 9.05 3.23
CA ASN A 113 0.02 8.30 2.21
C ASN A 113 -1.06 9.16 1.55
N SER A 114 -1.51 8.77 0.36
CA SER A 114 -2.48 9.55 -0.43
C SER A 114 -3.90 9.58 0.15
N GLU A 115 -4.21 8.74 1.13
CA GLU A 115 -5.58 8.49 1.62
C GLU A 115 -5.76 8.83 3.11
N SER A 116 -4.72 9.22 3.85
CA SER A 116 -4.76 9.34 5.31
C SER A 116 -5.36 8.08 5.98
N THR A 117 -6.37 8.21 6.85
CA THR A 117 -7.17 7.11 7.41
C THR A 117 -8.50 6.91 6.67
N ALA A 118 -8.54 7.15 5.35
CA ALA A 118 -9.80 7.20 4.60
C ALA A 118 -10.65 5.94 4.80
N THR A 119 -11.90 6.21 5.12
CA THR A 119 -12.92 5.20 5.31
C THR A 119 -13.64 4.96 4.00
N PHE A 120 -13.70 3.70 3.56
CA PHE A 120 -14.41 3.31 2.36
C PHE A 120 -15.73 2.63 2.75
N ALA A 121 -16.85 3.23 2.33
CA ALA A 121 -18.17 2.63 2.51
C ALA A 121 -18.39 1.56 1.44
N TYR A 122 -18.70 0.33 1.85
CA TYR A 122 -18.90 -0.77 0.90
C TYR A 122 -20.37 -0.89 0.54
N SER A 123 -20.66 -0.82 -0.75
CA SER A 123 -21.76 -1.58 -1.34
C SER A 123 -21.38 -3.06 -1.40
N ALA A 124 -22.31 -3.97 -1.73
CA ALA A 124 -22.14 -5.44 -1.73
C ALA A 124 -20.81 -6.03 -2.25
N THR A 125 -20.06 -5.28 -3.06
CA THR A 125 -18.81 -5.66 -3.71
C THR A 125 -17.59 -5.02 -3.04
N LEU A 126 -16.60 -5.85 -2.70
CA LEU A 126 -15.27 -5.39 -2.31
C LEU A 126 -14.51 -4.88 -3.54
N ALA A 127 -14.06 -3.62 -3.52
CA ALA A 127 -13.35 -2.99 -4.63
C ALA A 127 -11.87 -2.75 -4.32
N GLN A 128 -11.03 -2.84 -5.34
CA GLN A 128 -9.62 -2.46 -5.28
C GLN A 128 -9.47 -0.97 -4.96
N LYS A 129 -8.41 -0.62 -4.22
CA LYS A 129 -8.04 0.76 -3.92
C LYS A 129 -6.54 0.98 -4.16
N ASN A 130 -6.22 2.04 -4.88
CA ASN A 130 -4.83 2.45 -5.13
C ASN A 130 -4.42 3.44 -4.05
N ILE A 131 -3.28 3.16 -3.39
CA ILE A 131 -2.75 3.98 -2.31
C ILE A 131 -1.28 4.28 -2.63
N VAL A 132 -0.92 5.55 -2.62
CA VAL A 132 0.47 5.99 -2.70
C VAL A 132 1.01 6.06 -1.29
N LEU A 133 2.08 5.33 -1.00
CA LEU A 133 2.78 5.39 0.28
C LEU A 133 4.09 6.15 0.09
N THR A 134 4.29 7.23 0.85
CA THR A 134 5.49 8.05 0.76
C THR A 134 6.39 7.87 1.97
N ARG A 135 7.69 8.15 1.79
CA ARG A 135 8.64 8.28 2.89
C ARG A 135 8.81 9.73 3.31
N ALA A 136 9.16 9.95 4.58
CA ALA A 136 9.36 11.30 5.11
C ALA A 136 10.68 11.94 4.65
N ASN A 137 11.71 11.11 4.39
CA ASN A 137 13.02 11.57 3.96
C ASN A 137 13.64 10.60 2.96
N ASN A 138 13.94 11.08 1.75
CA ASN A 138 14.57 10.28 0.70
C ASN A 138 16.12 10.34 0.67
N THR A 139 16.75 10.99 1.65
CA THR A 139 18.20 11.29 1.65
C THR A 139 19.01 10.52 2.69
N SER A 140 18.40 10.10 3.81
CA SER A 140 19.12 9.49 4.94
C SER A 140 18.91 7.99 5.03
N THR A 141 19.91 7.26 5.51
CA THR A 141 19.76 5.85 5.89
C THR A 141 18.75 5.69 7.03
N PRO A 142 18.08 4.52 7.15
CA PRO A 142 18.19 3.32 6.32
C PRO A 142 17.43 3.42 4.99
N ASP A 143 17.83 2.57 4.04
CA ASP A 143 17.25 2.48 2.70
C ASP A 143 15.79 1.99 2.71
N GLY A 144 15.44 0.99 3.54
CA GLY A 144 14.06 0.52 3.67
C GLY A 144 13.30 1.20 4.81
N GLU A 145 12.24 1.94 4.48
CA GLU A 145 11.21 2.33 5.44
C GLU A 145 10.05 1.33 5.35
N VAL A 146 9.77 0.62 6.44
CA VAL A 146 8.69 -0.38 6.49
C VAL A 146 7.41 0.27 6.99
N ARG A 147 6.34 0.10 6.23
CA ARG A 147 4.96 0.47 6.57
C ARG A 147 4.17 -0.78 6.89
N ASN A 148 3.66 -0.90 8.10
CA ASN A 148 2.63 -1.90 8.38
C ASN A 148 1.27 -1.33 7.96
N VAL A 149 0.56 -2.06 7.11
CA VAL A 149 -0.78 -1.73 6.67
C VAL A 149 -1.71 -2.81 7.19
N ALA A 150 -2.77 -2.43 7.89
CA ALA A 150 -3.77 -3.37 8.40
C ALA A 150 -5.15 -3.04 7.82
N LEU A 151 -5.94 -4.08 7.58
CA LEU A 151 -7.31 -3.95 7.10
C LEU A 151 -8.31 -4.14 8.24
N SER A 152 -9.35 -3.32 8.31
CA SER A 152 -10.46 -3.53 9.24
C SER A 152 -11.83 -3.21 8.62
N ILE A 153 -12.86 -3.94 9.05
CA ILE A 153 -14.27 -3.60 8.83
C ILE A 153 -14.86 -3.08 10.14
N THR A 154 -15.44 -1.88 10.09
CA THR A 154 -16.31 -1.35 11.13
C THR A 154 -17.76 -1.55 10.70
N SER A 155 -18.60 -2.04 11.61
CA SER A 155 -20.05 -2.25 11.40
C SER A 155 -20.81 -1.97 12.71
N GLN A 156 -22.14 -2.15 12.69
CA GLN A 156 -22.98 -2.08 13.89
C GLN A 156 -22.95 -3.38 14.74
N HIS A 157 -22.16 -4.39 14.36
CA HIS A 157 -21.99 -5.61 15.17
C HIS A 157 -21.32 -5.27 16.51
N THR A 158 -21.70 -5.94 17.60
CA THR A 158 -21.17 -5.66 18.94
C THR A 158 -19.69 -5.98 19.10
N SER A 159 -19.17 -6.93 18.30
CA SER A 159 -17.73 -7.25 18.23
C SER A 159 -16.96 -6.43 17.19
N SER A 160 -17.59 -5.46 16.53
CA SER A 160 -16.89 -4.53 15.63
C SER A 160 -15.92 -3.65 16.42
N PRO A 161 -14.72 -3.30 15.88
CA PRO A 161 -14.23 -3.58 14.53
C PRO A 161 -13.64 -4.98 14.35
N PHE A 162 -13.73 -5.50 13.12
CA PHE A 162 -13.14 -6.78 12.71
C PHE A 162 -11.83 -6.57 11.95
N THR A 163 -10.77 -7.26 12.35
CA THR A 163 -9.44 -7.15 11.72
C THR A 163 -9.27 -8.19 10.61
N GLY A 164 -8.75 -7.77 9.45
CA GLY A 164 -8.54 -8.60 8.27
C GLY A 164 -7.10 -8.97 7.95
N GLY A 165 -6.19 -8.79 8.90
CA GLY A 165 -4.76 -9.05 8.70
C GLY A 165 -3.96 -7.81 8.35
N ASN A 166 -2.64 -8.00 8.22
CA ASN A 166 -1.68 -6.94 7.96
C ASN A 166 -0.66 -7.35 6.89
N ALA A 167 -0.08 -6.36 6.23
CA ALA A 167 1.00 -6.51 5.28
C ALA A 167 2.07 -5.46 5.56
N ASN A 168 3.34 -5.86 5.41
CA ASN A 168 4.45 -4.93 5.43
C ASN A 168 4.74 -4.47 4.00
N VAL A 169 4.73 -3.16 3.78
CA VAL A 169 5.21 -2.53 2.56
C VAL A 169 6.57 -1.92 2.83
N THR A 170 7.57 -2.25 2.02
CA THR A 170 8.90 -1.64 2.14
C THR A 170 9.08 -0.59 1.07
N ILE A 171 9.27 0.66 1.49
CA ILE A 171 9.55 1.80 0.62
C ILE A 171 11.07 2.01 0.61
N LYS A 172 11.69 1.86 -0.55
CA LYS A 172 13.12 2.09 -0.75
C LYS A 172 13.43 3.57 -0.95
N ARG A 173 14.68 3.98 -0.76
CA ARG A 173 15.12 5.32 -1.20
C ARG A 173 15.28 5.34 -2.72
N ASP A 174 15.54 6.50 -3.26
CA ASP A 174 16.01 6.62 -4.65
C ASP A 174 17.45 6.19 -4.81
N PRO A 175 17.78 5.52 -5.93
CA PRO A 175 19.17 5.38 -6.35
C PRO A 175 19.73 6.77 -6.68
N ARG A 176 20.89 7.11 -6.13
CA ARG A 176 21.59 8.37 -6.36
C ARG A 176 22.90 8.11 -7.07
N ALA A 177 22.97 8.56 -8.32
CA ALA A 177 24.21 8.59 -9.06
C ALA A 177 25.10 9.73 -8.56
N ASN A 178 26.30 9.41 -8.05
CA ASN A 178 27.30 10.38 -7.64
C ASN A 178 28.68 9.94 -8.14
N PHE A 179 29.56 10.91 -8.35
CA PHE A 179 30.94 10.63 -8.70
C PHE A 179 31.89 11.64 -8.06
N THR A 180 33.15 11.27 -7.94
CA THR A 180 34.25 12.19 -7.64
C THR A 180 35.26 12.18 -8.78
N GLY A 181 35.83 13.35 -9.09
CA GLY A 181 36.87 13.51 -10.11
C GLY A 181 38.21 13.84 -9.46
N GLN A 182 39.28 13.20 -9.90
CA GLN A 182 40.64 13.47 -9.42
C GLN A 182 41.61 13.68 -10.58
N PHE A 183 42.40 14.75 -10.51
CA PHE A 183 43.57 14.94 -11.37
C PHE A 183 44.74 14.14 -10.83
N ASN A 184 45.27 13.24 -11.64
CA ASN A 184 46.44 12.44 -11.33
C ASN A 184 47.55 12.74 -12.34
N THR A 185 48.79 12.78 -11.86
CA THR A 185 49.97 12.77 -12.74
C THR A 185 49.95 11.50 -13.57
N LEU A 186 50.19 11.61 -14.87
CA LEU A 186 50.23 10.44 -15.75
C LEU A 186 51.36 9.50 -15.32
N THR A 187 51.04 8.30 -14.83
CA THR A 187 52.01 7.23 -14.62
C THR A 187 51.98 6.28 -15.81
N SER A 188 53.15 5.81 -16.26
CA SER A 188 53.27 4.89 -17.39
C SER A 188 52.53 3.58 -17.10
N GLY A 189 51.43 3.29 -17.80
CA GLY A 189 50.72 2.01 -17.70
C GLY A 189 49.21 1.97 -17.97
N GLN A 190 48.57 3.08 -18.35
CA GLN A 190 47.11 3.11 -18.58
C GLN A 190 46.65 2.89 -20.03
N SER A 191 47.59 2.68 -20.97
CA SER A 191 47.26 2.29 -22.34
C SER A 191 46.67 0.86 -22.37
N GLY A 192 45.44 0.72 -22.89
CA GLY A 192 44.81 -0.59 -23.14
C GLY A 192 43.63 -0.96 -22.23
N SER A 193 43.11 -0.05 -21.40
CA SER A 193 41.85 -0.29 -20.68
C SER A 193 40.64 -0.21 -21.63
N SER A 194 39.72 -1.17 -21.54
CA SER A 194 38.50 -1.22 -22.36
C SER A 194 37.39 -0.28 -21.89
N ASN A 195 37.51 0.29 -20.68
CA ASN A 195 36.48 1.12 -20.07
C ASN A 195 37.07 2.52 -19.86
N GLN A 196 36.51 3.52 -20.55
CA GLN A 196 36.91 4.91 -20.38
C GLN A 196 36.49 5.39 -18.99
N LYS A 197 37.46 5.80 -18.18
CA LYS A 197 37.23 6.31 -16.81
C LYS A 197 37.69 7.76 -16.66
N GLY A 198 38.04 8.44 -17.75
CA GLY A 198 38.75 9.71 -17.67
C GLY A 198 39.22 10.34 -18.98
N TYR A 199 39.92 11.47 -18.84
CA TYR A 199 40.51 12.26 -19.94
C TYR A 199 41.99 12.56 -19.70
N ILE A 200 42.81 12.44 -20.75
CA ILE A 200 44.21 12.83 -20.74
C ILE A 200 44.34 14.31 -21.13
N PHE A 201 45.07 15.09 -20.34
CA PHE A 201 45.41 16.47 -20.65
C PHE A 201 46.76 16.53 -21.38
N THR A 202 46.72 16.95 -22.63
CA THR A 202 47.90 17.14 -23.47
C THR A 202 48.30 18.62 -23.49
N ASP A 203 49.59 18.92 -23.35
CA ASP A 203 50.10 20.29 -23.43
C ASP A 203 50.19 20.82 -24.87
N TYR A 204 50.58 22.09 -25.01
CA TYR A 204 50.80 22.76 -26.31
C TYR A 204 51.80 22.01 -27.23
N ASN A 205 52.72 21.23 -26.65
CA ASN A 205 53.73 20.48 -27.37
C ASN A 205 53.30 19.03 -27.68
N GLY A 206 52.05 18.66 -27.40
CA GLY A 206 51.55 17.30 -27.65
C GLY A 206 51.93 16.27 -26.58
N ASN A 207 52.45 16.70 -25.42
CA ASN A 207 52.81 15.76 -24.34
C ASN A 207 51.67 15.60 -23.34
N ASP A 208 51.36 14.37 -22.98
CA ASP A 208 50.39 14.04 -21.94
C ASP A 208 50.95 14.41 -20.55
N ARG A 209 50.23 15.24 -19.80
CA ARG A 209 50.70 15.78 -18.51
C ARG A 209 49.95 15.19 -17.32
N ASN A 210 48.64 15.00 -17.46
CA ASN A 210 47.77 14.54 -16.37
C ASN A 210 46.60 13.72 -16.92
N ILE A 211 45.99 12.89 -16.07
CA ILE A 211 44.71 12.24 -16.34
C ILE A 211 43.67 12.71 -15.31
N LEU A 212 42.48 13.06 -15.77
CA LEU A 212 41.30 13.22 -14.93
C LEU A 212 40.60 11.86 -14.83
N THR A 213 40.55 11.24 -13.65
CA THR A 213 39.83 9.98 -13.42
C THR A 213 38.55 10.23 -12.64
N PHE A 214 37.47 9.55 -13.02
CA PHE A 214 36.20 9.55 -12.30
C PHE A 214 36.04 8.27 -11.49
N THR A 215 35.63 8.42 -10.24
CA THR A 215 35.30 7.31 -9.34
C THR A 215 33.81 7.36 -9.02
N ASP A 216 33.13 6.24 -9.19
CA ASP A 216 31.76 6.10 -8.72
C ASP A 216 31.68 6.29 -7.20
N SER A 217 30.77 7.15 -6.76
CA SER A 217 30.42 7.33 -5.35
C SER A 217 28.91 7.26 -5.13
N SER A 218 28.21 6.64 -6.07
CA SER A 218 26.77 6.40 -6.03
C SER A 218 26.41 5.56 -4.80
N ASP A 219 25.17 5.70 -4.31
CA ASP A 219 24.74 4.91 -3.16
C ASP A 219 24.38 3.46 -3.54
N ALA A 220 24.67 2.53 -2.64
CA ALA A 220 24.31 1.12 -2.82
C ALA A 220 22.82 0.91 -2.54
N ASN A 221 21.96 1.37 -3.45
CA ASN A 221 20.51 1.34 -3.30
C ASN A 221 19.80 0.88 -4.58
N GLY A 222 19.88 -0.42 -4.88
CA GLY A 222 19.19 -1.00 -6.04
C GLY A 222 19.78 -0.61 -7.39
N ILE A 223 20.94 0.07 -7.42
CA ILE A 223 21.70 0.34 -8.64
C ILE A 223 22.28 -0.98 -9.15
N THR A 224 21.89 -1.37 -10.37
CA THR A 224 22.32 -2.63 -11.01
C THR A 224 23.36 -2.43 -12.11
N GLY A 225 23.73 -1.19 -12.41
CA GLY A 225 24.70 -0.87 -13.45
C GLY A 225 24.92 0.64 -13.59
N HIS A 226 26.01 1.00 -14.24
CA HIS A 226 26.43 2.39 -14.42
C HIS A 226 26.80 2.65 -15.89
N ALA A 227 26.55 3.87 -16.35
CA ALA A 227 26.98 4.33 -17.66
C ALA A 227 27.62 5.71 -17.54
N TRP A 228 28.74 5.90 -18.23
CA TRP A 228 29.51 7.14 -18.24
C TRP A 228 29.56 7.68 -19.66
N THR A 229 29.08 8.92 -19.85
CA THR A 229 29.21 9.65 -21.11
C THR A 229 30.13 10.82 -20.88
N PHE A 230 31.11 11.01 -21.76
CA PHE A 230 32.10 12.05 -21.57
C PHE A 230 31.95 13.24 -22.55
N GLY A 231 30.97 13.18 -23.47
CA GLY A 231 30.72 14.22 -24.47
C GLY A 231 31.55 14.07 -25.75
N ASP A 232 32.32 12.99 -25.85
CA ASP A 232 33.17 12.60 -27.00
C ASP A 232 32.52 11.49 -27.85
N SER A 233 31.19 11.34 -27.76
CA SER A 233 30.38 10.27 -28.36
C SER A 233 30.62 8.85 -27.83
N ASN A 234 31.59 8.65 -26.93
CA ASN A 234 31.82 7.37 -26.28
C ASN A 234 30.95 7.21 -25.03
N THR A 235 30.49 5.99 -24.77
CA THR A 235 29.81 5.60 -23.53
C THR A 235 30.50 4.38 -22.94
N SER A 236 30.92 4.48 -21.69
CA SER A 236 31.50 3.35 -20.95
C SER A 236 30.47 2.80 -19.96
N THR A 237 30.18 1.50 -20.02
CA THR A 237 29.23 0.83 -19.12
C THR A 237 29.95 -0.11 -18.17
N THR A 238 29.53 -0.18 -16.90
CA THR A 238 30.07 -1.07 -15.87
C THR A 238 28.98 -1.64 -14.98
#